data_AF-A0A3S4CMB7-F1
#
_entry.id   AF-A0A3S4CMB7-F1
#
_cell.length_a   1.000
_cell.length_b   1.000
_cell.length_c   1.000
_cell.angle_alpha   90.00
_cell.angle_beta   90.00
_cell.angle_gamma   90.00
#
_symmetry.space_group_name_H-M   'P 1'
#
loop_
_entity.id
_entity.type
_entity.pdbx_description
1 polymer ?
#
loop_
_entity_poly.entity_id
_entity_poly.type
_entity_poly.pdbx_seq_one_letter_code
_entity_poly.pdbx_strand_id
1 'polypeptide(L)'
;MAKPASTTPCGVTTPPAHFTHTEISRTFSRLIGSVSGYIEAERDIEDAASWDPAFLDWHRDAEGARSAVLSSIDHIRVSAAVRPEDLPLKRMALLLFALIETESSSEFLRLAACLDRHADLFSCLGTGLVARRVTQMLTAARLQVADLASLTALVDPLEIAVADSADDPVPVAA
;
A
#
# COMPACT_ATOMS: atom_id res chain seq x y z
N MET A 1 -37.59 58.72 19.96
CA MET A 1 -37.27 57.41 20.57
C MET A 1 -36.87 56.45 19.46
N ALA A 2 -35.58 56.12 19.34
CA ALA A 2 -35.07 55.18 18.33
C ALA A 2 -34.76 53.83 18.99
N LYS A 3 -35.30 52.74 18.46
CA LYS A 3 -34.97 51.37 18.89
C LYS A 3 -33.71 50.89 18.16
N PRO A 4 -32.67 50.38 18.84
CA PRO A 4 -31.61 49.67 18.15
C PRO A 4 -32.11 48.28 17.76
N ALA A 5 -32.10 47.98 16.46
CA ALA A 5 -32.27 46.64 15.94
C ALA A 5 -30.90 45.93 15.98
N SER A 6 -30.81 44.86 16.77
CA SER A 6 -29.64 43.98 16.78
C SER A 6 -29.74 43.02 15.59
N THR A 7 -29.13 43.38 14.46
CA THR A 7 -28.93 42.50 13.31
C THR A 7 -27.56 41.85 13.40
N THR A 8 -27.41 40.86 14.27
CA THR A 8 -26.33 39.88 14.13
C THR A 8 -26.96 38.58 13.64
N PRO A 9 -26.69 38.15 12.39
CA PRO A 9 -27.10 36.83 11.95
C PRO A 9 -26.39 35.80 12.85
N CYS A 10 -27.16 35.00 13.57
CA CYS A 10 -26.65 33.82 14.25
C CYS A 10 -26.44 32.73 13.19
N GLY A 11 -25.35 32.88 12.43
CA GLY A 11 -24.89 31.94 11.43
C GLY A 11 -23.79 31.09 12.04
N VAL A 12 -24.19 29.94 12.56
CA VAL A 12 -23.39 28.83 13.06
C VAL A 12 -22.08 28.68 12.27
N THR A 13 -20.95 29.09 12.85
CA THR A 13 -19.63 28.61 12.43
C THR A 13 -19.51 27.16 12.90
N THR A 14 -20.16 26.23 12.20
CA THR A 14 -19.81 24.82 12.38
C THR A 14 -18.35 24.71 11.94
N PRO A 15 -17.41 24.39 12.84
CA PRO A 15 -16.03 24.21 12.42
C PRO A 15 -16.01 23.15 11.31
N PRO A 16 -15.17 23.30 10.27
CA PRO A 16 -15.09 22.31 9.20
C PRO A 16 -14.89 20.94 9.83
N ALA A 17 -15.75 19.99 9.48
CA ALA A 17 -15.71 18.65 10.06
C ALA A 17 -14.31 18.04 9.85
N HIS A 18 -13.48 17.98 10.89
CA HIS A 18 -12.12 17.47 10.74
C HIS A 18 -12.15 15.96 10.49
N PHE A 19 -11.22 15.47 9.66
CA PHE A 19 -11.03 14.04 9.50
C PHE A 19 -10.55 13.43 10.83
N THR A 20 -11.28 12.42 11.32
CA THR A 20 -10.85 11.61 12.46
C THR A 20 -10.46 10.21 11.98
N HIS A 21 -9.26 9.78 12.39
CA HIS A 21 -8.78 8.44 12.13
C HIS A 21 -9.58 7.40 12.92
N THR A 22 -10.02 6.37 12.21
CA THR A 22 -10.30 5.05 12.78
C THR A 22 -8.98 4.34 13.09
N GLU A 23 -9.02 3.26 13.86
CA GLU A 23 -7.82 2.46 14.14
C GLU A 23 -7.19 1.92 12.84
N ILE A 24 -8.02 1.42 11.91
CA ILE A 24 -7.56 0.95 10.59
C ILE A 24 -6.88 2.08 9.82
N SER A 25 -7.50 3.26 9.69
CA SER A 25 -6.89 4.35 8.92
C SER A 25 -5.67 4.97 9.61
N ARG A 26 -5.56 4.89 10.94
CA ARG A 26 -4.36 5.29 11.68
C ARG A 26 -3.22 4.33 11.38
N THR A 27 -3.45 3.03 11.53
CA THR A 27 -2.43 2.01 11.30
C THR A 27 -2.05 1.92 9.83
N PHE A 28 -3.00 2.06 8.91
CA PHE A 28 -2.70 2.11 7.47
C PHE A 28 -1.82 3.32 7.11
N SER A 29 -1.99 4.47 7.77
CA SER A 29 -1.09 5.62 7.57
C SER A 29 0.34 5.31 8.01
N ARG A 30 0.52 4.50 9.06
CA ARG A 30 1.85 4.02 9.49
C ARG A 30 2.39 2.95 8.53
N LEU A 31 1.54 2.03 8.08
CA LEU A 31 1.88 1.00 7.10
C LEU A 31 2.51 1.60 5.85
N ILE A 32 1.97 2.71 5.32
CA ILE A 32 2.59 3.43 4.19
C ILE A 32 4.04 3.82 4.54
N GLY A 33 4.28 4.42 5.70
CA GLY A 33 5.66 4.72 6.13
C GLY A 33 6.55 3.49 6.22
N SER A 34 6.05 2.40 6.80
CA SER A 34 6.78 1.13 6.94
C SER A 34 7.12 0.49 5.59
N VAL A 35 6.19 0.49 4.64
CA VAL A 35 6.43 -0.05 3.28
C VAL A 35 7.49 0.78 2.57
N SER A 36 7.46 2.11 2.73
CA SER A 36 8.51 2.97 2.17
C SER A 36 9.88 2.63 2.77
N GLY A 37 9.98 2.43 4.09
CA GLY A 37 11.24 2.05 4.73
C GLY A 37 11.73 0.67 4.30
N TYR A 38 10.81 -0.27 4.08
CA TYR A 38 11.14 -1.60 3.55
C TYR A 38 11.70 -1.52 2.13
N ILE A 39 11.06 -0.76 1.25
CA ILE A 39 11.53 -0.58 -0.14
C ILE A 39 12.93 0.01 -0.19
N GLU A 40 13.22 1.04 0.61
CA GLU A 40 14.55 1.65 0.65
C GLU A 40 15.60 0.69 1.22
N ALA A 41 15.27 -0.08 2.26
CA ALA A 41 16.19 -1.07 2.82
C ALA A 41 16.52 -2.21 1.84
N GLU A 42 15.56 -2.64 1.01
CA GLU A 42 15.81 -3.62 -0.06
C GLU A 42 16.68 -3.02 -1.18
N ARG A 43 16.44 -1.76 -1.57
CA ARG A 43 17.28 -1.06 -2.56
C ARG A 43 18.73 -0.94 -2.12
N ASP A 44 18.96 -0.62 -0.84
CA ASP A 44 20.30 -0.57 -0.26
C ASP A 44 21.04 -1.92 -0.41
N ILE A 45 20.32 -3.05 -0.37
CA ILE A 45 20.89 -4.39 -0.57
C ILE A 45 21.17 -4.67 -2.05
N GLU A 46 20.26 -4.29 -2.96
CA GLU A 46 20.43 -4.51 -4.40
C GLU A 46 21.64 -3.75 -4.97
N ASP A 47 21.91 -2.55 -4.46
CA ASP A 47 23.06 -1.74 -4.83
C ASP A 47 24.36 -2.16 -4.10
N ALA A 48 24.26 -3.00 -3.06
CA ALA A 48 25.39 -3.41 -2.26
C ALA A 48 26.21 -4.54 -2.91
N ALA A 49 27.53 -4.43 -2.77
CA ALA A 49 28.40 -5.56 -3.04
C ALA A 49 28.31 -6.58 -1.89
N SER A 50 28.11 -7.86 -2.19
CA SER A 50 27.98 -8.92 -1.17
C SER A 50 29.22 -9.15 -0.30
N TRP A 51 30.36 -8.58 -0.68
CA TRP A 51 31.60 -8.58 0.10
C TRP A 51 31.77 -7.34 0.99
N ASP A 52 30.83 -6.38 0.95
CA ASP A 52 30.82 -5.24 1.85
C ASP A 52 30.60 -5.72 3.29
N PRO A 53 31.47 -5.35 4.25
CA PRO A 53 31.27 -5.68 5.66
C PRO A 53 29.92 -5.24 6.25
N ALA A 54 29.28 -4.21 5.68
CA ALA A 54 27.98 -3.70 6.11
C ALA A 54 26.80 -4.53 5.55
N PHE A 55 27.03 -5.44 4.61
CA PHE A 55 25.97 -6.21 3.94
C PHE A 55 25.05 -6.95 4.91
N LEU A 56 25.61 -7.55 5.96
CA LEU A 56 24.82 -8.26 6.99
C LEU A 56 23.97 -7.32 7.84
N ASP A 57 24.39 -6.07 8.01
CA ASP A 57 23.60 -5.08 8.74
C ASP A 57 22.45 -4.57 7.86
N TRP A 58 22.70 -4.28 6.58
CA TRP A 58 21.65 -3.92 5.62
C TRP A 58 20.58 -5.02 5.50
N HIS A 59 20.99 -6.30 5.41
CA HIS A 59 20.05 -7.41 5.40
C HIS A 59 19.20 -7.48 6.68
N ARG A 60 19.80 -7.20 7.85
CA ARG A 60 19.06 -7.18 9.11
C ARG A 60 18.05 -6.03 9.15
N ASP A 61 18.42 -4.88 8.62
CA ASP A 61 17.56 -3.70 8.55
C ASP A 61 16.37 -3.94 7.60
N ALA A 62 16.60 -4.55 6.43
CA ALA A 62 15.52 -4.93 5.51
C ALA A 62 14.55 -5.93 6.14
N GLU A 63 15.04 -6.98 6.82
CA GLU A 63 14.18 -7.94 7.52
C GLU A 63 13.41 -7.29 8.67
N GLY A 64 14.04 -6.36 9.40
CA GLY A 64 13.38 -5.56 10.43
C GLY A 64 12.25 -4.69 9.85
N ALA A 65 12.49 -4.06 8.71
CA ALA A 65 11.50 -3.26 8.00
C ALA A 65 10.34 -4.13 7.47
N ARG A 66 10.64 -5.30 6.90
CA ARG A 66 9.67 -6.32 6.47
C ARG A 66 8.76 -6.74 7.63
N SER A 67 9.36 -7.08 8.77
CA SER A 67 8.64 -7.43 9.99
C SER A 67 7.71 -6.31 10.48
N ALA A 68 8.13 -5.04 10.39
CA ALA A 68 7.29 -3.89 10.76
C ALA A 68 6.08 -3.71 9.81
N VAL A 69 6.26 -3.97 8.52
CA VAL A 69 5.18 -3.97 7.52
C VAL A 69 4.15 -5.05 7.86
N LEU A 70 4.60 -6.30 8.03
CA LEU A 70 3.72 -7.43 8.30
C LEU A 70 2.94 -7.26 9.62
N SER A 71 3.61 -6.77 10.67
CA SER A 71 2.98 -6.45 11.95
C SER A 71 1.87 -5.40 11.81
N SER A 72 2.10 -4.35 11.02
CA SER A 72 1.09 -3.33 10.74
C SER A 72 -0.11 -3.90 9.97
N ILE A 73 0.14 -4.81 9.03
CA ILE A 73 -0.93 -5.49 8.28
C ILE A 73 -1.75 -6.40 9.19
N ASP A 74 -1.12 -7.19 10.05
CA ASP A 74 -1.81 -8.06 10.99
C ASP A 74 -2.72 -7.26 11.94
N HIS A 75 -2.24 -6.11 12.43
CA HIS A 75 -3.05 -5.21 13.24
C HIS A 75 -4.27 -4.69 12.47
N ILE A 76 -4.13 -4.35 11.19
CA ILE A 76 -5.26 -3.95 10.32
C ILE A 76 -6.22 -5.12 10.11
N ARG A 77 -5.72 -6.35 9.92
CA ARG A 77 -6.53 -7.56 9.70
C ARG A 77 -7.46 -7.82 10.88
N VAL A 78 -6.93 -7.76 12.11
CA VAL A 78 -7.72 -8.03 13.33
C VAL A 78 -8.58 -6.85 13.78
N SER A 79 -8.28 -5.63 13.33
CA SER A 79 -9.07 -4.44 13.66
C SER A 79 -10.49 -4.48 13.07
N ALA A 80 -11.49 -4.13 13.87
CA ALA A 80 -12.88 -4.03 13.41
C ALA A 80 -13.08 -2.80 12.51
N ALA A 81 -13.77 -2.98 11.38
CA ALA A 81 -14.18 -1.87 10.53
C ALA A 81 -15.37 -1.15 11.16
N VAL A 82 -15.23 0.16 11.41
CA VAL A 82 -16.27 0.97 12.07
C VAL A 82 -17.03 1.86 11.08
N ARG A 83 -16.53 1.97 9.85
CA ARG A 83 -17.16 2.70 8.73
C ARG A 83 -16.84 2.02 7.40
N PRO A 84 -17.67 2.22 6.35
CA PRO A 84 -17.46 1.58 5.06
C PRO A 84 -16.11 1.94 4.41
N GLU A 85 -15.58 3.14 4.65
CA GLU A 85 -14.30 3.59 4.09
C GLU A 85 -13.08 2.86 4.67
N ASP A 86 -13.23 2.09 5.75
CA ASP A 86 -12.16 1.24 6.28
C ASP A 86 -11.96 -0.04 5.44
N LEU A 87 -13.00 -0.51 4.74
CA LEU A 87 -12.95 -1.75 3.95
C LEU A 87 -11.91 -1.73 2.81
N PRO A 88 -11.82 -0.69 1.96
CA PRO A 88 -10.79 -0.67 0.91
C PRO A 88 -9.37 -0.63 1.50
N LEU A 89 -9.18 -0.01 2.68
CA LEU A 89 -7.88 -0.04 3.38
C LEU A 89 -7.52 -1.46 3.84
N LYS A 90 -8.48 -2.22 4.40
CA LYS A 90 -8.23 -3.63 4.77
C LYS A 90 -7.89 -4.49 3.56
N ARG A 91 -8.58 -4.30 2.43
CA ARG A 91 -8.30 -5.03 1.18
C ARG A 91 -6.92 -4.70 0.63
N MET A 92 -6.55 -3.42 0.62
CA MET A 92 -5.21 -3.00 0.19
C MET A 92 -4.12 -3.58 1.10
N ALA A 93 -4.33 -3.60 2.43
CA ALA A 93 -3.37 -4.23 3.35
C ALA A 93 -3.21 -5.73 3.10
N LEU A 94 -4.30 -6.46 2.80
CA LEU A 94 -4.24 -7.87 2.43
C LEU A 94 -3.51 -8.11 1.10
N LEU A 95 -3.69 -7.23 0.12
CA LEU A 95 -2.95 -7.29 -1.13
C LEU A 95 -1.45 -7.08 -0.89
N LEU A 96 -1.07 -6.06 -0.11
CA LEU A 96 0.33 -5.80 0.26
C LEU A 96 0.97 -7.01 0.97
N PHE A 97 0.22 -7.68 1.85
CA PHE A 97 0.68 -8.92 2.47
C PHE A 97 0.98 -10.00 1.42
N ALA A 98 0.04 -10.25 0.52
CA ALA A 98 0.22 -11.27 -0.52
C ALA A 98 1.39 -10.96 -1.47
N LEU A 99 1.63 -9.68 -1.76
CA LEU A 99 2.76 -9.21 -2.58
C LEU A 99 4.11 -9.40 -1.89
N ILE A 100 4.20 -9.20 -0.57
CA ILE A 100 5.46 -9.34 0.18
C ILE A 100 5.78 -10.79 0.52
N GLU A 101 4.77 -11.64 0.61
CA GLU A 101 4.92 -13.06 0.99
C GLU A 101 4.98 -14.02 -0.20
N THR A 102 4.69 -13.56 -1.43
CA THR A 102 4.84 -14.42 -2.61
C THR A 102 6.32 -14.58 -2.97
N GLU A 103 6.68 -15.79 -3.39
CA GLU A 103 8.04 -16.15 -3.82
C GLU A 103 8.15 -16.29 -5.35
N SER A 104 7.08 -16.01 -6.10
CA SER A 104 7.10 -16.05 -7.57
C SER A 104 6.83 -14.69 -8.19
N SER A 105 7.71 -14.28 -9.10
CA SER A 105 7.56 -13.04 -9.88
C SER A 105 6.26 -13.03 -10.68
N SER A 106 5.87 -14.18 -11.25
CA SER A 106 4.63 -14.31 -12.03
C SER A 106 3.37 -14.12 -11.18
N GLU A 107 3.38 -14.63 -9.94
CA GLU A 107 2.29 -14.46 -9.00
C GLU A 107 2.24 -13.02 -8.47
N PHE A 108 3.40 -12.43 -8.16
CA PHE A 108 3.51 -11.03 -7.78
C PHE A 108 2.84 -10.13 -8.82
N LEU A 109 3.21 -10.26 -10.10
CA LEU A 109 2.65 -9.45 -11.19
C LEU A 109 1.14 -9.69 -11.36
N ARG A 110 0.69 -10.94 -11.21
CA ARG A 110 -0.75 -11.28 -11.25
C ARG A 110 -1.50 -10.60 -10.11
N LEU A 111 -0.96 -10.61 -8.90
CA LEU A 111 -1.54 -9.94 -7.73
C LEU A 111 -1.55 -8.43 -7.90
N ALA A 112 -0.44 -7.81 -8.33
CA ALA A 112 -0.34 -6.37 -8.55
C ALA A 112 -1.39 -5.90 -9.56
N ALA A 113 -1.57 -6.63 -10.66
CA ALA A 113 -2.58 -6.33 -11.68
C ALA A 113 -4.05 -6.44 -11.19
N CYS A 114 -4.31 -7.02 -10.01
CA CYS A 114 -5.64 -6.96 -9.39
C CYS A 114 -6.06 -5.53 -9.03
N LEU A 115 -5.11 -4.60 -8.82
CA LEU A 115 -5.41 -3.19 -8.54
C LEU A 115 -6.19 -2.51 -9.66
N ASP A 116 -5.87 -2.87 -10.90
CA ASP A 116 -6.53 -2.32 -12.09
C ASP A 116 -7.74 -3.15 -12.49
N ARG A 117 -7.63 -4.49 -12.47
CA ARG A 117 -8.75 -5.38 -12.81
C ARG A 117 -9.94 -5.28 -11.87
N HIS A 118 -9.70 -4.93 -10.61
CA HIS A 118 -10.72 -4.80 -9.57
C HIS A 118 -10.65 -3.44 -8.88
N ALA A 119 -10.49 -2.37 -9.67
CA ALA A 119 -10.33 -1.01 -9.17
C ALA A 119 -11.42 -0.57 -8.18
N ASP A 120 -12.66 -1.07 -8.35
CA ASP A 120 -13.79 -0.83 -7.47
C ASP A 120 -13.54 -1.32 -6.03
N LEU A 121 -12.94 -2.50 -5.86
CA LEU A 121 -12.62 -3.09 -4.55
C LEU A 121 -11.62 -2.26 -3.74
N PHE A 122 -10.72 -1.57 -4.44
CA PHE A 122 -9.64 -0.75 -3.90
C PHE A 122 -9.92 0.75 -4.02
N SER A 123 -11.19 1.14 -4.16
CA SER A 123 -11.64 2.53 -4.26
C SER A 123 -12.55 2.90 -3.08
N CYS A 124 -12.60 4.18 -2.76
CA CYS A 124 -13.53 4.73 -1.77
C CYS A 124 -14.59 5.57 -2.50
N LEU A 125 -15.82 5.07 -2.55
CA LEU A 125 -16.95 5.75 -3.19
C LEU A 125 -17.53 6.80 -2.22
N GLY A 126 -16.99 8.01 -2.25
CA GLY A 126 -17.51 9.12 -1.45
C GLY A 126 -16.80 10.44 -1.75
N THR A 127 -17.50 11.56 -1.51
CA THR A 127 -16.98 12.91 -1.80
C THR A 127 -16.61 13.70 -0.54
N GLY A 128 -16.93 13.16 0.64
CA GLY A 128 -16.62 13.76 1.95
C GLY A 128 -15.14 13.72 2.32
N LEU A 129 -14.78 14.39 3.41
CA LEU A 129 -13.39 14.51 3.87
C LEU A 129 -12.75 13.15 4.24
N VAL A 130 -13.55 12.24 4.80
CA VAL A 130 -13.13 10.86 5.08
C VAL A 130 -12.75 10.13 3.80
N ALA A 131 -13.66 10.11 2.82
CA ALA A 131 -13.44 9.45 1.55
C ALA A 131 -12.21 10.02 0.82
N ARG A 132 -12.05 11.36 0.80
CA ARG A 132 -10.86 12.00 0.23
C ARG A 132 -9.56 11.54 0.89
N ARG A 133 -9.52 11.47 2.23
CA ARG A 133 -8.33 11.04 2.96
C ARG A 133 -8.02 9.56 2.71
N VAL A 134 -9.04 8.70 2.70
CA VAL A 134 -8.88 7.28 2.38
C VAL A 134 -8.39 7.09 0.95
N THR A 135 -8.95 7.82 -0.02
CA THR A 135 -8.49 7.80 -1.41
C THR A 135 -7.02 8.20 -1.52
N GLN A 136 -6.58 9.27 -0.83
CA GLN A 136 -5.16 9.66 -0.80
C GLN A 136 -4.26 8.54 -0.28
N MET A 137 -4.67 7.85 0.80
CA MET A 137 -3.92 6.73 1.36
C MET A 137 -3.85 5.54 0.39
N LEU A 138 -4.95 5.24 -0.30
CA LEU A 138 -4.99 4.19 -1.32
C LEU A 138 -4.16 4.55 -2.55
N THR A 139 -4.10 5.82 -2.95
CA THR A 139 -3.22 6.28 -4.03
C THR A 139 -1.76 6.14 -3.64
N ALA A 140 -1.38 6.53 -2.42
CA ALA A 140 -0.01 6.36 -1.93
C ALA A 140 0.39 4.87 -1.91
N ALA A 141 -0.48 3.98 -1.42
CA ALA A 141 -0.21 2.55 -1.43
C ALA A 141 -0.07 1.96 -2.86
N ARG A 142 -0.81 2.48 -3.85
CA ARG A 142 -0.63 2.06 -5.26
C ARG A 142 0.75 2.41 -5.80
N LEU A 143 1.26 3.61 -5.46
CA LEU A 143 2.63 4.00 -5.84
C LEU A 143 3.64 3.05 -5.22
N GLN A 144 3.44 2.66 -3.96
CA GLN A 144 4.31 1.70 -3.29
C GLN A 144 4.27 0.31 -3.92
N VAL A 145 3.12 -0.15 -4.42
CA VAL A 145 3.05 -1.41 -5.18
C VAL A 145 3.88 -1.33 -6.46
N ALA A 146 3.87 -0.19 -7.15
CA ALA A 146 4.73 0.01 -8.32
C ALA A 146 6.22 0.04 -7.95
N ASP A 147 6.56 0.67 -6.82
CA ASP A 147 7.94 0.68 -6.30
C ASP A 147 8.39 -0.72 -5.85
N LEU A 148 7.54 -1.51 -5.18
CA LEU A 148 7.83 -2.91 -4.85
C LEU A 148 8.07 -3.75 -6.11
N ALA A 149 7.30 -3.51 -7.18
CA ALA A 149 7.49 -4.19 -8.46
C ALA A 149 8.82 -3.86 -9.16
N SER A 150 9.52 -2.80 -8.71
CA SER A 150 10.84 -2.43 -9.22
C SER A 150 12.00 -3.17 -8.52
N LEU A 151 11.74 -3.82 -7.38
CA LEU A 151 12.73 -4.57 -6.63
C LEU A 151 12.94 -5.95 -7.27
N THR A 152 14.18 -6.24 -7.65
CA THR A 152 14.62 -7.57 -8.11
C THR A 152 14.47 -8.64 -7.04
N ALA A 153 14.48 -8.27 -5.76
CA ALA A 153 14.19 -9.18 -4.65
C ALA A 153 12.76 -9.75 -4.69
N LEU A 154 11.81 -9.04 -5.31
CA LEU A 154 10.39 -9.45 -5.41
C LEU A 154 9.99 -9.84 -6.84
N VAL A 155 10.65 -9.27 -7.85
CA VAL A 155 10.38 -9.49 -9.26
C VAL A 155 11.71 -9.72 -9.99
N ASP A 156 12.08 -10.98 -10.17
CA ASP A 156 13.29 -11.36 -10.90
C ASP A 156 13.03 -11.35 -12.42
N PRO A 157 13.70 -10.48 -13.20
CA PRO A 157 13.55 -10.44 -14.65
C PRO A 157 13.95 -11.77 -15.33
N LEU A 158 14.84 -12.56 -14.73
CA LEU A 158 15.27 -13.84 -15.28
C LEU A 158 14.19 -14.92 -15.13
N GLU A 159 13.46 -14.94 -14.00
CA GLU A 159 12.31 -15.84 -13.81
C GLU A 159 11.24 -15.58 -14.88
N ILE A 160 10.96 -14.31 -15.16
CA ILE A 160 9.96 -13.89 -16.15
C ILE A 160 10.38 -14.32 -17.57
N ALA A 161 11.64 -14.09 -17.95
CA ALA A 161 12.13 -14.45 -19.28
C ALA A 161 12.08 -15.97 -19.53
N VAL A 162 12.34 -16.78 -18.50
CA VAL A 162 12.23 -18.24 -18.58
C VAL A 162 10.77 -18.67 -18.73
N ALA A 163 9.86 -18.06 -17.98
CA ALA A 163 8.42 -18.37 -18.09
C ALA A 163 7.86 -18.07 -19.49
N ASP A 164 8.22 -16.93 -20.08
CA ASP A 164 7.82 -16.56 -21.45
C ASP A 164 8.37 -17.53 -22.50
N SER A 165 9.58 -18.06 -22.30
CA SER A 165 10.19 -19.03 -23.22
C SER A 165 9.57 -20.43 -23.18
N ALA A 166 8.90 -20.78 -22.07
CA ALA A 166 8.29 -22.09 -21.87
C ALA A 166 6.90 -22.22 -22.53
N ASP A 167 6.24 -21.09 -22.79
CA ASP A 167 4.92 -21.03 -23.45
C ASP A 167 5.03 -20.99 -25.00
N ASP A 168 6.25 -20.99 -25.55
CA ASP A 168 6.50 -21.05 -26.99
C ASP A 168 6.37 -22.51 -27.50
N PRO A 169 5.42 -22.83 -28.40
CA PRO A 169 5.22 -24.20 -28.85
C PRO A 169 6.43 -24.66 -29.68
N VAL A 170 7.13 -25.69 -29.20
CA VAL A 170 8.17 -26.40 -29.95
C VAL A 170 7.56 -26.85 -31.29
N PRO A 171 8.09 -26.42 -32.45
CA PRO A 171 7.56 -26.84 -33.74
C PRO A 171 7.77 -28.35 -33.87
N VAL A 172 6.67 -29.10 -33.87
CA VAL A 172 6.67 -30.53 -34.22
C VAL A 172 7.12 -30.62 -35.68
N ALA A 173 8.34 -31.09 -35.89
CA ALA A 173 8.86 -31.35 -37.23
C ALA A 173 7.98 -32.40 -37.93
N ALA A 174 7.44 -32.02 -39.08
CA ALA A 174 6.64 -32.88 -39.96
C ALA A 174 7.51 -33.85 -40.77
#